data_AF-A0A1Y1QBE8-F1
#
_entry.id   AF-A0A1Y1QBE8-F1
#
_cell.length_a   1.000
_cell.length_b   1.000
_cell.length_c   1.000
_cell.angle_alpha   90.00
_cell.angle_beta   90.00
_cell.angle_gamma   90.00
#
_symmetry.space_group_name_H-M   'P 1'
#
loop_
_entity.id
_entity.type
_entity.pdbx_description
1 polymer ?
#
loop_
_entity_poly.entity_id
_entity_poly.type
_entity_poly.pdbx_seq_one_letter_code
_entity_poly.pdbx_strand_id
1 'polypeptide(L)'
;MKFWELTSVCRDQPDLLKNMLQSCGEDQLLEWIREIDEIITRQDRIILDKEIDDDICLAVLSKHTGKLYQSTRYLRAYPMENKMELTFVDIFKKYGGSIIEETLEKGIAILPK
;
A
#
# COMPACT_ATOMS: atom_id res chain seq x y z
N MET A 1 5.10 -7.00 0.78
CA MET A 1 4.87 -5.72 1.50
C MET A 1 4.13 -6.07 2.78
N LYS A 2 4.33 -5.30 3.85
CA LYS A 2 3.78 -5.64 5.16
C LYS A 2 2.30 -5.30 5.26
N PHE A 3 1.60 -6.00 6.14
CA PHE A 3 0.18 -5.78 6.41
C PHE A 3 -0.13 -4.34 6.81
N TRP A 4 0.69 -3.75 7.69
CA TRP A 4 0.53 -2.36 8.08
C TRP A 4 0.78 -1.39 6.91
N GLU A 5 1.72 -1.70 6.01
CA GLU A 5 2.01 -0.86 4.84
C GLU A 5 0.81 -0.85 3.89
N LEU A 6 0.24 -2.01 3.58
CA LEU A 6 -0.91 -2.13 2.68
C LEU A 6 -2.15 -1.44 3.25
N THR A 7 -2.36 -1.58 4.56
CA THR A 7 -3.42 -0.88 5.29
C THR A 7 -3.23 0.64 5.24
N SER A 8 -2.00 1.12 5.44
CA SER A 8 -1.66 2.55 5.35
C SER A 8 -1.92 3.10 3.95
N VAL A 9 -1.52 2.37 2.91
CA VAL A 9 -1.74 2.74 1.51
C VAL A 9 -3.23 2.87 1.18
N CYS A 10 -4.09 2.04 1.77
CA CYS A 10 -5.53 2.06 1.53
C CYS A 10 -6.32 2.97 2.50
N ARG A 11 -5.65 3.82 3.29
CA ARG A 11 -6.30 4.63 4.34
C ARG A 11 -7.36 5.59 3.78
N ASP A 12 -7.17 6.10 2.57
CA ASP A 12 -8.14 6.96 1.86
C ASP A 12 -9.30 6.17 1.22
N GLN A 13 -9.18 4.84 1.15
CA GLN A 13 -10.17 3.91 0.57
C GLN A 13 -10.37 2.70 1.50
N PRO A 14 -10.87 2.90 2.74
CA PRO A 14 -10.88 1.86 3.78
C PRO A 14 -11.69 0.61 3.39
N ASP A 15 -12.76 0.78 2.62
CA ASP A 15 -13.58 -0.35 2.14
C ASP A 15 -12.88 -1.18 1.07
N LEU A 16 -11.86 -0.63 0.38
CA LEU A 16 -11.18 -1.32 -0.71
C LEU A 16 -10.51 -2.60 -0.22
N LEU A 17 -9.65 -2.48 0.79
CA LEU A 17 -8.90 -3.60 1.33
C LEU A 17 -9.84 -4.64 1.93
N LYS A 18 -10.85 -4.20 2.70
CA LYS A 18 -11.85 -5.08 3.30
C LYS A 18 -12.63 -5.88 2.25
N ASN A 19 -13.14 -5.22 1.22
CA ASN A 19 -13.92 -5.86 0.16
C ASN A 19 -13.06 -6.84 -0.65
N MET A 20 -11.80 -6.49 -0.92
CA MET A 20 -10.87 -7.36 -1.62
C MET A 20 -10.53 -8.62 -0.82
N LEU A 21 -10.17 -8.49 0.46
CA LEU A 21 -9.88 -9.63 1.32
C LEU A 21 -11.08 -10.57 1.46
N GLN A 22 -12.29 -10.00 1.57
CA GLN A 22 -13.53 -10.78 1.57
C GLN A 22 -13.73 -11.54 0.25
N SER A 23 -13.42 -10.94 -0.90
CA SER A 23 -13.55 -11.59 -2.21
C SER A 23 -12.51 -12.68 -2.44
N CYS A 24 -11.33 -12.56 -1.85
CA CYS A 24 -10.24 -13.54 -1.95
C CYS A 24 -10.37 -14.69 -0.93
N GLY A 25 -11.26 -14.58 0.05
CA GLY A 25 -11.40 -15.59 1.12
C GLY A 25 -10.30 -15.53 2.17
N GLU A 26 -9.67 -14.37 2.35
CA GLU A 26 -8.59 -14.14 3.30
C GLU A 26 -9.14 -13.83 4.70
N ASP A 27 -9.81 -14.80 5.32
CA ASP A 27 -10.56 -14.62 6.57
C ASP A 27 -9.69 -14.09 7.72
N GLN A 28 -8.44 -14.57 7.83
CA GLN A 28 -7.51 -14.13 8.86
C GLN A 28 -7.11 -12.67 8.69
N LEU A 29 -6.78 -12.25 7.47
CA LEU A 29 -6.44 -10.85 7.19
C LEU A 29 -7.65 -9.94 7.38
N LEU A 30 -8.84 -10.43 7.04
CA LEU A 30 -10.09 -9.70 7.23
C LEU A 30 -10.40 -9.49 8.72
N GLU A 31 -10.14 -10.47 9.57
CA GLU A 31 -10.22 -10.34 11.03
C GLU A 31 -9.24 -9.28 11.55
N TRP A 32 -7.97 -9.33 11.11
CA TRP A 32 -6.99 -8.32 11.49
C TRP A 32 -7.37 -6.91 11.04
N ILE A 33 -8.01 -6.75 9.87
CA ILE A 33 -8.51 -5.44 9.43
C ILE A 33 -9.66 -4.94 10.32
N ARG A 34 -10.52 -5.83 10.81
CA ARG A 34 -11.62 -5.43 11.72
C ARG A 34 -11.11 -4.97 13.08
N GLU A 35 -9.99 -5.52 13.53
CA GLU A 35 -9.36 -5.21 14.82
C GLU A 35 -8.14 -4.29 14.68
N ILE A 36 -7.99 -3.62 13.53
CA ILE A 36 -6.75 -2.91 13.19
C ILE A 36 -6.36 -1.84 14.22
N ASP A 37 -7.33 -1.11 14.77
CA ASP A 37 -7.09 -0.09 15.78
C ASP A 37 -6.53 -0.69 17.08
N GLU A 38 -7.00 -1.86 17.49
CA GLU A 38 -6.51 -2.58 18.67
C GLU A 38 -5.10 -3.13 18.42
N ILE A 39 -4.86 -3.70 17.22
CA ILE A 39 -3.55 -4.20 16.79
C ILE A 39 -2.51 -3.08 16.77
N ILE A 40 -2.87 -1.90 16.27
CA ILE A 40 -2.01 -0.71 16.28
C ILE A 40 -1.77 -0.24 17.72
N THR A 41 -2.82 -0.15 18.53
CA THR A 41 -2.74 0.31 19.93
C THR A 41 -1.80 -0.56 20.76
N ARG A 42 -1.89 -1.88 20.60
CA ARG A 42 -1.04 -2.85 21.32
C ARG A 42 0.36 -3.02 20.70
N GLN A 43 0.65 -2.34 19.58
CA GLN A 43 1.88 -2.46 18.80
C GLN A 43 2.27 -3.90 18.47
N ASP A 44 1.31 -4.71 18.03
CA ASP A 44 1.56 -6.12 17.71
C ASP A 44 2.38 -6.25 16.41
N ARG A 45 3.70 -6.21 16.56
CA ARG A 45 4.63 -6.27 15.42
C ARG A 45 4.57 -7.60 14.68
N ILE A 46 4.15 -8.69 15.32
CA ILE A 46 4.02 -10.00 14.65
C ILE A 46 2.95 -9.92 13.56
N ILE A 47 1.83 -9.26 13.85
CA ILE A 47 0.75 -9.06 12.88
C ILE A 47 1.08 -7.92 11.93
N LEU A 48 1.49 -6.76 12.46
CA LEU A 48 1.74 -5.58 11.63
C LEU A 48 2.81 -5.86 10.57
N ASP A 49 3.94 -6.46 10.96
CA ASP A 49 5.05 -6.76 10.05
C ASP A 49 4.86 -8.06 9.24
N LYS A 50 3.69 -8.71 9.32
CA LYS A 50 3.39 -9.87 8.48
C LYS A 50 3.45 -9.46 7.01
N GLU A 51 4.30 -10.14 6.23
CA GLU A 51 4.32 -9.99 4.78
C GLU A 51 3.01 -10.53 4.19
N ILE A 52 2.42 -9.72 3.32
CA ILE A 52 1.24 -10.06 2.53
C ILE A 52 1.70 -10.58 1.17
N ASP A 53 1.05 -11.64 0.71
CA ASP A 53 1.33 -12.24 -0.59
C ASP A 53 1.18 -11.23 -1.73
N ASP A 54 2.11 -11.27 -2.67
CA ASP A 54 2.17 -10.30 -3.78
C ASP A 54 0.90 -10.32 -4.63
N ASP A 55 0.26 -11.48 -4.79
CA ASP A 55 -1.00 -11.59 -5.54
C ASP A 55 -2.15 -10.82 -4.87
N ILE A 56 -2.23 -10.86 -3.53
CA ILE A 56 -3.20 -10.08 -2.76
C ILE A 56 -2.88 -8.58 -2.90
N CYS A 57 -1.60 -8.22 -2.76
CA CYS A 57 -1.15 -6.83 -2.91
C CYS A 57 -1.51 -6.29 -4.29
N LEU A 58 -1.20 -7.04 -5.35
CA LEU A 58 -1.53 -6.69 -6.72
C LEU A 58 -3.03 -6.57 -6.94
N ALA A 59 -3.82 -7.49 -6.40
CA ALA A 59 -5.28 -7.47 -6.52
C ALA A 59 -5.86 -6.19 -5.89
N VAL A 60 -5.42 -5.83 -4.67
CA VAL A 60 -5.84 -4.59 -3.98
C VAL A 60 -5.37 -3.35 -4.73
N LEU A 61 -4.07 -3.24 -5.01
CA LEU A 61 -3.49 -2.06 -5.64
C LEU A 61 -4.03 -1.82 -7.07
N SER A 62 -4.46 -2.87 -7.77
CA SER A 62 -5.06 -2.75 -9.12
C SER A 62 -6.42 -2.04 -9.13
N LYS A 63 -7.10 -2.03 -7.98
CA LYS A 63 -8.40 -1.39 -7.79
C LYS A 63 -8.27 -0.03 -7.13
N HIS A 64 -7.09 0.30 -6.58
CA HIS A 64 -6.81 1.59 -5.99
C HIS A 64 -6.74 2.68 -7.06
N THR A 65 -7.42 3.80 -6.83
CA THR A 65 -7.47 4.91 -7.80
C THR A 65 -6.28 5.88 -7.69
N GLY A 66 -5.58 5.86 -6.55
CA GLY A 66 -4.40 6.67 -6.27
C GLY A 66 -3.26 6.50 -7.29
N LYS A 67 -2.51 7.60 -7.46
CA LYS A 67 -1.38 7.72 -8.39
C LYS A 67 -0.20 8.38 -7.69
N LEU A 68 1.01 8.05 -8.12
CA LEU A 68 2.22 8.77 -7.75
C LEU A 68 2.94 9.27 -9.00
N TYR A 69 3.81 10.25 -8.82
CA TYR A 69 4.47 10.95 -9.91
C TYR A 69 5.97 10.68 -9.89
N GLN A 70 6.47 9.99 -10.92
CA GLN A 70 7.88 9.68 -11.06
C GLN A 70 8.62 10.82 -11.76
N SER A 71 9.73 11.20 -11.14
CA SER A 71 10.83 11.97 -11.71
C SER A 71 12.11 11.13 -11.65
N THR A 72 13.16 11.53 -12.40
CA THR A 72 14.43 10.80 -12.59
C THR A 72 14.81 9.81 -11.48
N ARG A 73 14.92 10.25 -10.22
CA ARG A 73 15.24 9.40 -9.06
C ARG A 73 14.24 9.50 -7.92
N TYR A 74 13.10 10.16 -8.11
CA TYR A 74 12.15 10.40 -7.03
C TYR A 74 10.74 10.05 -7.44
N LEU A 75 10.02 9.48 -6.49
CA LEU A 75 8.58 9.28 -6.52
C LEU A 75 7.91 10.33 -5.63
N ARG A 76 6.78 10.90 -6.06
CA ARG A 76 6.10 12.00 -5.34
C ARG A 76 4.61 11.74 -5.21
N ALA A 77 4.03 12.13 -4.08
CA ALA A 77 2.59 12.04 -3.83
C ALA A 77 1.76 13.07 -4.59
N TYR A 78 2.37 14.21 -4.94
CA TYR A 78 1.68 15.33 -5.58
C TYR A 78 2.13 15.53 -7.02
N PRO A 79 1.22 15.97 -7.91
CA PRO A 79 1.54 16.23 -9.30
C PRO A 79 2.62 17.30 -9.42
N MET A 80 3.49 17.13 -10.41
CA MET A 80 4.49 18.12 -10.83
C MET A 80 4.58 18.14 -12.34
N GLU A 81 4.90 19.30 -12.92
CA GLU A 81 5.09 19.44 -14.36
C GLU A 81 6.14 18.45 -14.90
N ASN A 82 5.87 17.91 -16.09
CA ASN A 82 6.76 17.03 -16.84
C ASN A 82 7.12 15.72 -16.12
N LYS A 83 6.25 15.19 -15.26
CA LYS A 83 6.45 13.90 -14.56
C LYS A 83 5.55 12.80 -15.13
N MET A 84 6.04 11.56 -15.05
CA MET A 84 5.26 10.38 -15.42
C MET A 84 4.33 10.02 -14.28
N GLU A 85 3.03 9.97 -14.56
CA GLU A 85 2.04 9.42 -13.62
C GLU A 85 2.12 7.90 -13.64
N LEU A 86 2.14 7.28 -12.46
CA LEU A 86 2.19 5.84 -12.29
C LEU A 86 1.10 5.37 -11.34
N THR A 87 0.52 4.20 -11.65
CA THR A 87 -0.39 3.51 -10.73
C THR A 87 0.40 2.86 -9.61
N PHE A 88 -0.26 2.57 -8.49
CA PHE A 88 0.38 1.81 -7.41
C PHE A 88 0.84 0.42 -7.88
N VAL A 89 0.12 -0.22 -8.81
CA VAL A 89 0.55 -1.50 -9.41
C VAL A 89 1.85 -1.36 -10.20
N ASP A 90 1.99 -0.31 -11.01
CA ASP A 90 3.21 -0.09 -11.80
C ASP A 90 4.43 0.09 -10.89
N ILE A 91 4.23 0.78 -9.76
CA ILE A 91 5.27 1.06 -8.78
C ILE A 91 5.61 -0.21 -8.01
N PHE A 92 4.59 -0.94 -7.53
CA PHE A 92 4.77 -2.20 -6.81
C PHE A 92 5.59 -3.20 -7.63
N LYS A 93 5.24 -3.38 -8.91
CA LYS A 93 5.95 -4.30 -9.81
C LYS A 93 7.40 -3.89 -10.10
N LYS A 94 7.71 -2.59 -10.08
CA LYS A 94 9.04 -2.08 -10.42
C LYS A 94 9.95 -1.92 -9.19
N TYR A 95 9.39 -1.55 -8.05
CA TYR A 95 10.15 -1.05 -6.91
C TYR A 95 9.71 -1.66 -5.56
N GLY A 96 8.66 -2.49 -5.55
CA GLY A 96 8.07 -3.06 -4.34
C GLY A 96 7.03 -2.15 -3.67
N GLY A 97 6.34 -2.68 -2.66
CA GLY A 97 5.24 -1.98 -1.97
C GLY A 97 5.69 -0.91 -0.98
N SER A 98 6.82 -1.10 -0.28
CA SER A 98 7.26 -0.18 0.77
C SER A 98 7.49 1.25 0.28
N ILE A 99 7.91 1.45 -0.98
CA ILE A 99 8.15 2.79 -1.53
C ILE A 99 6.84 3.56 -1.79
N ILE A 100 5.72 2.86 -1.98
CA ILE A 100 4.40 3.48 -2.16
C ILE A 100 4.00 4.11 -0.83
N GLU A 101 4.05 3.32 0.24
CA GLU A 101 3.76 3.75 1.60
C GLU A 101 4.66 4.92 2.01
N GLU A 102 5.98 4.77 1.84
CA GLU A 102 6.94 5.82 2.20
C GLU A 102 6.66 7.14 1.46
N THR A 103 6.30 7.06 0.16
CA THR A 103 5.99 8.24 -0.63
C THR A 103 4.70 8.91 -0.16
N LEU A 104 3.68 8.13 0.20
CA LEU A 104 2.42 8.67 0.71
C LEU A 104 2.62 9.34 2.08
N GLU A 105 3.43 8.74 2.96
CA GLU A 105 3.71 9.26 4.30
C GLU A 105 4.58 10.54 4.25
N LYS A 106 5.64 10.54 3.44
CA LYS A 106 6.62 11.65 3.40
C LYS A 106 6.36 12.67 2.28
N GLY A 107 5.44 12.37 1.37
CA GLY A 107 5.20 13.12 0.13
C GLY A 107 6.23 12.88 -0.98
N ILE A 108 7.38 12.27 -0.66
CA ILE A 108 8.47 11.97 -1.60
C ILE A 108 9.31 10.78 -1.12
N ALA A 109 9.77 9.93 -2.06
CA ALA A 109 10.76 8.89 -1.81
C ALA A 109 11.83 8.85 -2.91
N ILE A 110 13.00 8.29 -2.60
CA ILE A 110 14.08 8.04 -3.58
C ILE A 110 13.89 6.64 -4.15
N LEU A 111 13.86 6.52 -5.48
CA LEU A 111 13.74 5.22 -6.13
C LEU A 111 15.03 4.40 -5.94
N PRO A 112 14.91 3.08 -5.67
CA PRO A 112 16.08 2.19 -5.62
C PRO A 112 16.78 2.15 -6.98
N LYS A 113 18.09 1.90 -6.96
CA LYS A 113 18.94 1.82 -8.16
C LYS A 113 18.67 0.59 -9.00
#